data_AF-A0A8T7H338-F1
#
_entry.id   AF-A0A8T7H338-F1
#
_cell.length_a   1.000
_cell.length_b   1.000
_cell.length_c   1.000
_cell.angle_alpha   90.00
_cell.angle_beta   90.00
_cell.angle_gamma   90.00
#
_symmetry.space_group_name_H-M   'P 1'
#
loop_
_entity.id
_entity.type
_entity.pdbx_description
1 polymer ?
#
loop_
_entity_poly.entity_id
_entity_poly.type
_entity_poly.pdbx_seq_one_letter_code
_entity_poly.pdbx_strand_id
1 'polypeptide(L)'
;MSFSSRDSLISGVRGIYKWSLANIVSAVVLVIGLVAAIAAFPNIVAILSMVLVAMIIAVVIGLAALYFLYIGFRDLSAYDRASFGVGYTGVKLNIAGLVLAIIGLGVLIGSVASAMPPAMPPMSMGPEMGVAIPPELAHAVLGLAVGGILLIIAAILSFIGVVMIAVGLWRLGDIARDGTLVKVGAVLLVIALILMFFRVGGIVDLVATVLIMIGAKRILAELEAQPPPQQGVAGAEASGAGEQQPPPPPS
;
A
#
# COMPACT_ATOMS: atom_id res chain seq x y z
N MET A 1 -24.99 -5.29 12.66
CA MET A 1 -24.16 -6.48 12.97
C MET A 1 -22.97 -6.00 13.79
N SER A 2 -22.94 -6.31 15.09
CA SER A 2 -21.79 -6.02 15.95
C SER A 2 -20.76 -7.13 15.71
N PHE A 3 -19.69 -6.82 14.99
CA PHE A 3 -18.51 -7.69 15.01
C PHE A 3 -17.95 -7.64 16.44
N SER A 4 -17.59 -8.80 17.00
CA SER A 4 -16.76 -8.83 18.19
C SER A 4 -15.49 -8.04 17.89
N SER A 5 -15.10 -7.15 18.81
CA SER A 5 -13.88 -6.33 18.70
C SER A 5 -12.67 -7.17 18.27
N ARG A 6 -12.58 -8.41 18.76
CA ARG A 6 -11.54 -9.37 18.39
C ARG A 6 -11.59 -9.84 16.93
N ASP A 7 -12.77 -10.06 16.36
CA ASP A 7 -12.91 -10.54 14.98
C ASP A 7 -12.44 -9.48 13.97
N SER A 8 -12.72 -8.21 14.25
CA SER A 8 -12.23 -7.08 13.46
C SER A 8 -10.69 -6.97 13.52
N LEU A 9 -10.09 -7.19 14.68
CA LEU A 9 -8.63 -7.23 14.84
C LEU A 9 -8.00 -8.38 14.06
N ILE A 10 -8.54 -9.60 14.17
CA ILE A 10 -8.05 -10.79 13.45
C ILE A 10 -8.19 -10.60 11.93
N SER A 11 -9.35 -10.13 11.46
CA SER A 11 -9.58 -9.84 10.04
C SER A 11 -8.60 -8.79 9.53
N GLY A 12 -8.36 -7.75 10.33
CA GLY A 12 -7.42 -6.68 10.04
C GLY A 12 -5.98 -7.17 9.87
N VAL A 13 -5.47 -7.93 10.84
CA VAL A 13 -4.12 -8.55 10.79
C VAL A 13 -4.00 -9.52 9.62
N ARG A 14 -5.05 -10.30 9.34
CA ARG A 14 -5.11 -11.21 8.19
C ARG A 14 -5.05 -10.46 6.86
N GLY A 15 -5.66 -9.27 6.77
CA GLY A 15 -5.55 -8.39 5.61
C GLY A 15 -4.12 -7.93 5.36
N ILE A 16 -3.41 -7.50 6.41
CA ILE A 16 -1.99 -7.11 6.33
C ILE A 16 -1.12 -8.28 5.91
N TYR A 17 -1.34 -9.47 6.48
CA TYR A 17 -0.62 -10.68 6.08
C TYR A 17 -0.82 -11.00 4.60
N LYS A 18 -2.06 -10.95 4.09
CA LYS A 18 -2.37 -11.19 2.67
C LYS A 18 -1.74 -10.15 1.75
N TRP A 19 -1.73 -8.88 2.16
CA TRP A 19 -1.04 -7.82 1.43
C TRP A 19 0.46 -8.12 1.31
N SER A 20 1.14 -8.43 2.42
CA SER A 20 2.57 -8.73 2.40
C SER A 20 2.88 -9.97 1.57
N LEU A 21 2.05 -11.02 1.67
CA LEU A 21 2.19 -12.22 0.86
C LEU A 21 2.03 -11.92 -0.64
N ALA A 22 1.02 -11.13 -1.02
CA ALA A 22 0.79 -10.73 -2.41
C ALA A 22 1.98 -9.96 -2.99
N ASN A 23 2.57 -9.03 -2.21
CA ASN A 23 3.75 -8.28 -2.62
C ASN A 23 4.98 -9.17 -2.80
N ILE A 24 5.23 -10.11 -1.88
CA ILE A 24 6.36 -11.06 -2.00
C ILE A 24 6.18 -11.95 -3.22
N VAL A 25 5.00 -12.53 -3.43
CA VAL A 25 4.71 -13.37 -4.60
C VAL A 25 4.88 -12.57 -5.88
N SER A 26 4.40 -11.32 -5.92
CA SER A 26 4.59 -10.41 -7.06
C SER A 26 6.08 -10.21 -7.36
N ALA A 27 6.87 -9.85 -6.34
CA ALA A 27 8.29 -9.60 -6.51
C ALA A 27 9.03 -10.84 -7.02
N VAL A 28 8.72 -12.02 -6.47
CA VAL A 28 9.33 -13.30 -6.91
C VAL A 28 8.94 -13.63 -8.35
N VAL A 29 7.66 -13.53 -8.71
CA VAL A 29 7.17 -13.80 -10.07
C VAL A 29 7.80 -12.83 -11.08
N LEU A 30 7.90 -11.54 -10.75
CA LEU A 30 8.50 -10.53 -11.62
C LEU A 30 10.00 -10.77 -11.80
N VAL A 31 10.73 -11.08 -10.72
CA VAL A 31 12.18 -11.34 -10.80
C VAL A 31 12.45 -12.61 -11.61
N ILE A 32 11.74 -13.71 -11.34
CA ILE A 32 11.91 -14.97 -12.09
C ILE A 32 11.53 -14.76 -13.56
N GLY A 33 10.39 -14.10 -13.82
CA GLY A 33 9.93 -13.80 -15.18
C GLY A 33 10.92 -12.93 -15.96
N LEU A 34 11.48 -11.90 -15.32
CA LEU A 34 12.47 -11.02 -15.94
C LEU A 34 13.79 -11.76 -16.22
N VAL A 35 14.28 -12.56 -15.28
CA VAL A 35 15.51 -13.36 -15.46
C VAL A 35 15.33 -14.37 -16.59
N ALA A 36 14.19 -15.07 -16.64
CA ALA A 36 13.87 -15.99 -17.72
C ALA A 36 13.74 -15.28 -19.07
N ALA A 37 13.14 -14.09 -19.12
CA ALA A 37 13.01 -13.28 -20.33
C ALA A 37 14.36 -12.84 -20.88
N ILE A 38 15.26 -12.35 -20.02
CA ILE A 38 16.61 -11.94 -20.40
C ILE A 38 17.43 -13.12 -20.93
N ALA A 39 17.27 -14.30 -20.32
CA ALA A 39 17.96 -15.51 -20.76
C ALA A 39 17.43 -16.06 -22.09
N ALA A 40 16.14 -15.88 -22.39
CA ALA A 40 15.49 -16.47 -23.57
C ALA A 40 15.47 -15.56 -24.81
N PHE A 41 15.55 -14.24 -24.65
CA PHE A 41 15.37 -13.30 -25.77
C PHE A 41 16.52 -12.28 -25.87
N PRO A 42 17.47 -12.47 -26.79
CA PRO A 42 18.50 -11.45 -27.07
C PRO A 42 17.96 -10.27 -27.89
N ASN A 43 16.71 -10.33 -28.36
CA ASN A 43 16.10 -9.30 -29.20
C ASN A 43 15.38 -8.24 -28.34
N ILE A 44 15.79 -6.98 -28.47
CA ILE A 44 15.25 -5.81 -27.76
C ILE A 44 13.72 -5.69 -27.88
N VAL A 45 13.13 -6.05 -29.02
CA VAL A 45 11.66 -5.94 -29.23
C VAL A 45 10.89 -6.99 -28.40
N ALA A 46 11.44 -8.20 -28.28
CA ALA A 46 10.87 -9.25 -27.42
C ALA A 46 11.03 -8.89 -25.94
N ILE A 47 12.15 -8.27 -25.55
CA ILE A 47 12.36 -7.75 -24.19
C ILE A 47 11.33 -6.65 -23.88
N LEU A 48 11.10 -5.68 -24.79
CA LEU A 48 10.14 -4.59 -24.57
C LEU A 48 8.70 -5.09 -24.41
N SER A 49 8.27 -6.05 -25.23
CA SER A 49 6.94 -6.66 -25.12
C SER A 49 6.76 -7.45 -23.82
N MET A 50 7.78 -8.22 -23.39
CA MET A 50 7.75 -8.90 -22.10
C MET A 50 7.75 -7.93 -20.91
N VAL A 51 8.52 -6.84 -20.99
CA VAL A 51 8.50 -5.77 -19.96
C VAL A 51 7.10 -5.15 -19.85
N LEU A 52 6.41 -4.93 -20.98
CA LEU A 52 5.04 -4.42 -20.97
C LEU A 52 4.08 -5.40 -20.29
N VAL A 53 4.15 -6.69 -20.61
CA VAL A 53 3.32 -7.72 -19.97
C VAL A 53 3.63 -7.82 -18.48
N ALA A 54 4.91 -7.80 -18.10
CA ALA A 54 5.33 -7.80 -16.69
C ALA A 54 4.82 -6.56 -15.94
N MET A 55 4.85 -5.37 -16.56
CA MET A 55 4.26 -4.16 -16.00
C MET A 55 2.76 -4.30 -15.76
N ILE A 56 2.00 -4.85 -16.71
CA ILE A 56 0.56 -5.06 -16.55
C ILE A 56 0.29 -6.01 -15.38
N ILE A 57 1.02 -7.13 -15.31
CA ILE A 57 0.91 -8.10 -14.21
C ILE A 57 1.26 -7.43 -12.87
N ALA A 58 2.34 -6.65 -12.82
CA ALA A 58 2.74 -5.91 -11.62
C ALA A 58 1.65 -4.93 -11.15
N VAL A 59 1.00 -4.22 -12.08
CA VAL A 59 -0.12 -3.31 -11.76
C VAL A 59 -1.31 -4.09 -11.20
N VAL A 60 -1.70 -5.20 -11.83
CA VAL A 60 -2.84 -6.02 -11.38
C VAL A 60 -2.58 -6.59 -9.97
N ILE A 61 -1.39 -7.15 -9.74
CA ILE A 61 -1.03 -7.68 -8.43
C ILE A 61 -0.90 -6.55 -7.40
N GLY A 62 -0.31 -5.41 -7.77
CA GLY A 62 -0.21 -4.23 -6.91
C GLY A 62 -1.57 -3.69 -6.47
N LEU A 63 -2.56 -3.68 -7.38
CA LEU A 63 -3.95 -3.34 -7.05
C LEU A 63 -4.58 -4.35 -6.09
N ALA A 64 -4.37 -5.65 -6.31
CA ALA A 64 -4.86 -6.69 -5.40
C ALA A 64 -4.22 -6.57 -4.02
N ALA A 65 -2.91 -6.28 -3.95
CA ALA A 65 -2.22 -6.02 -2.71
C ALA A 65 -2.82 -4.80 -1.98
N LEU A 66 -2.95 -3.66 -2.66
CA LEU A 66 -3.57 -2.47 -2.08
C LEU A 66 -4.99 -2.72 -1.58
N TYR A 67 -5.76 -3.56 -2.27
CA TYR A 67 -7.10 -3.97 -1.83
C TYR A 67 -7.06 -4.76 -0.51
N PHE A 68 -6.14 -5.73 -0.36
CA PHE A 68 -5.97 -6.44 0.91
C PHE A 68 -5.52 -5.51 2.04
N LEU A 69 -4.65 -4.55 1.75
CA LEU A 69 -4.20 -3.56 2.71
C LEU A 69 -5.34 -2.62 3.13
N TYR A 70 -6.19 -2.22 2.18
CA TYR A 70 -7.38 -1.41 2.43
C TYR A 70 -8.37 -2.13 3.35
N ILE A 71 -8.70 -3.39 3.06
CA ILE A 71 -9.57 -4.19 3.93
C ILE A 71 -8.92 -4.36 5.30
N GLY A 72 -7.63 -4.68 5.36
CA GLY A 72 -6.89 -4.86 6.60
C GLY A 72 -7.00 -3.64 7.51
N PHE A 73 -6.67 -2.45 7.00
CA PHE A 73 -6.77 -1.21 7.78
C PHE A 73 -8.19 -0.76 8.04
N ARG A 74 -9.14 -1.01 7.14
CA ARG A 74 -10.56 -0.74 7.39
C ARG A 74 -11.04 -1.53 8.61
N ASP A 75 -10.76 -2.83 8.65
CA ASP A 75 -11.18 -3.70 9.74
C ASP A 75 -10.43 -3.37 11.05
N LEU A 76 -9.15 -3.02 10.99
CA LEU A 76 -8.40 -2.48 12.15
C LEU A 76 -8.97 -1.15 12.66
N SER A 77 -9.38 -0.25 11.76
CA SER A 77 -10.00 1.02 12.18
C SER A 77 -11.39 0.84 12.79
N ALA A 78 -12.06 -0.27 12.48
CA ALA A 78 -13.32 -0.64 13.12
C ALA A 78 -13.09 -1.17 14.55
N TYR A 79 -11.93 -1.79 14.81
CA TYR A 79 -11.48 -2.17 16.16
C TYR A 79 -11.10 -0.95 16.99
N ASP A 80 -10.18 -0.12 16.50
CA ASP A 80 -9.77 1.13 17.15
C ASP A 80 -9.45 2.20 16.12
N ARG A 81 -10.39 3.13 15.96
CA ARG A 81 -10.27 4.24 15.02
C ARG A 81 -9.18 5.23 15.40
N ALA A 82 -8.93 5.44 16.69
CA ALA A 82 -7.93 6.40 17.16
C ALA A 82 -6.52 5.90 16.85
N SER A 83 -6.28 4.60 17.02
CA SER A 83 -4.97 3.99 16.75
C SER A 83 -4.73 3.67 15.28
N PHE A 84 -5.75 3.19 14.55
CA PHE A 84 -5.58 2.67 13.18
C PHE A 84 -6.14 3.55 12.06
N GLY A 85 -6.89 4.60 12.39
CA GLY A 85 -7.48 5.52 11.41
C GLY A 85 -6.43 6.24 10.54
N VAL A 86 -5.24 6.48 11.08
CA VAL A 86 -4.10 7.06 10.35
C VAL A 86 -3.65 6.12 9.23
N GLY A 87 -3.44 4.84 9.52
CA GLY A 87 -3.05 3.85 8.51
C GLY A 87 -4.10 3.69 7.41
N TYR A 88 -5.38 3.66 7.78
CA TYR A 88 -6.48 3.60 6.80
C TYR A 88 -6.52 4.82 5.87
N THR A 89 -6.31 6.02 6.43
CA THR A 89 -6.20 7.24 5.64
C THR A 89 -4.99 7.18 4.71
N GLY A 90 -3.86 6.66 5.19
CA GLY A 90 -2.66 6.44 4.38
C GLY A 90 -2.90 5.55 3.16
N VAL A 91 -3.66 4.46 3.33
CA VAL A 91 -4.05 3.59 2.20
C VAL A 91 -4.91 4.35 1.18
N LYS A 92 -5.86 5.18 1.64
CA LYS A 92 -6.69 6.00 0.73
C LYS A 92 -5.85 7.01 -0.06
N LEU A 93 -4.87 7.65 0.59
CA LEU A 93 -3.95 8.56 -0.09
C LEU A 93 -3.12 7.84 -1.15
N ASN A 94 -2.65 6.61 -0.85
CA ASN A 94 -1.96 5.78 -1.84
C ASN A 94 -2.85 5.40 -3.03
N ILE A 95 -4.13 5.06 -2.79
CA ILE A 95 -5.09 4.78 -3.87
C ILE A 95 -5.34 6.04 -4.71
N ALA A 96 -5.58 7.19 -4.08
CA ALA A 96 -5.77 8.46 -4.79
C ALA A 96 -4.53 8.85 -5.59
N GLY A 97 -3.34 8.69 -5.01
CA GLY A 97 -2.06 8.89 -5.68
C GLY A 97 -1.90 7.96 -6.88
N LEU A 98 -2.25 6.68 -6.76
CA LEU A 98 -2.21 5.73 -7.87
C LEU A 98 -3.15 6.14 -9.02
N VAL A 99 -4.37 6.56 -8.72
CA VAL A 99 -5.33 7.04 -9.73
C VAL A 99 -4.77 8.28 -10.44
N LEU A 100 -4.22 9.24 -9.69
CA LEU A 100 -3.58 10.42 -10.28
C LEU A 100 -2.34 10.05 -11.10
N ALA A 101 -1.56 9.05 -10.69
CA ALA A 101 -0.43 8.56 -11.44
C ALA A 101 -0.87 7.96 -12.78
N ILE A 102 -1.93 7.13 -12.78
CA ILE A 102 -2.49 6.53 -14.00
C ILE A 102 -2.98 7.63 -14.95
N ILE A 103 -3.73 8.60 -14.45
CA ILE A 103 -4.22 9.73 -15.25
C ILE A 103 -3.04 10.55 -15.80
N GLY A 104 -2.08 10.91 -14.95
CA GLY A 104 -0.88 11.66 -15.35
C GLY A 104 -0.06 10.94 -16.40
N LEU A 105 0.15 9.62 -16.23
CA LEU A 105 0.85 8.79 -17.21
C LEU A 105 0.07 8.70 -18.54
N GLY A 106 -1.26 8.57 -18.48
CA GLY A 106 -2.12 8.58 -19.66
C GLY A 106 -2.02 9.90 -20.44
N VAL A 107 -2.01 11.04 -19.73
CA VAL A 107 -1.81 12.36 -20.34
C VAL A 107 -0.42 12.47 -20.97
N LEU A 108 0.63 12.00 -20.29
CA LEU A 108 1.99 12.00 -20.84
C LEU A 108 2.10 11.15 -22.10
N ILE A 109 1.59 9.92 -22.08
CA ILE A 109 1.61 9.01 -23.22
C ILE A 109 0.80 9.60 -24.38
N GLY A 110 -0.39 10.13 -24.12
CA GLY A 110 -1.22 10.79 -25.13
C GLY A 110 -0.53 11.98 -25.77
N SER A 111 0.15 12.80 -24.96
CA SER A 111 0.89 13.99 -25.43
C SER A 111 2.10 13.63 -26.28
N VAL A 112 2.85 12.59 -25.89
CA VAL A 112 3.97 12.06 -26.66
C VAL A 112 3.49 11.42 -27.96
N ALA A 113 2.41 10.63 -27.92
CA ALA A 113 1.83 10.01 -29.10
C ALA A 113 1.31 11.04 -30.11
N SER A 114 0.69 12.13 -29.65
CA SER A 114 0.26 13.24 -30.52
C SER A 114 1.41 14.06 -31.11
N ALA A 115 2.60 14.01 -30.50
CA ALA A 115 3.79 14.71 -30.97
C ALA A 115 4.65 13.88 -31.93
N MET A 116 4.35 12.59 -32.11
CA MET A 116 5.03 11.76 -33.09
C MET A 116 4.52 12.10 -34.50
N PRO A 117 5.39 12.45 -35.46
CA PRO A 117 4.96 12.71 -36.82
C PRO A 117 4.30 11.44 -37.38
N PRO A 118 3.12 11.55 -38.04
CA PRO A 118 2.50 10.40 -38.69
C PRO A 118 3.49 9.79 -39.68
N ALA A 119 3.64 8.47 -39.65
CA ALA A 119 4.48 7.73 -40.57
C ALA A 119 3.88 7.77 -41.99
N MET A 120 4.04 8.88 -42.71
CA MET A 120 3.75 9.03 -44.13
C MET A 120 4.88 9.81 -44.82
N PRO A 121 5.18 9.49 -46.10
CA PRO A 121 6.46 9.83 -46.75
C PRO A 121 6.60 11.33 -47.07
N PRO A 122 7.83 11.82 -47.29
CA PRO A 122 8.14 13.24 -47.32
C PRO A 122 7.50 13.88 -48.56
N MET A 123 6.44 14.66 -48.37
CA MET A 123 6.01 15.62 -49.37
C MET A 123 6.81 16.90 -49.21
N SER A 124 7.54 17.22 -50.27
CA SER A 124 8.26 18.46 -50.51
C SER A 124 7.41 19.68 -50.15
N MET A 125 7.87 20.50 -49.22
CA MET A 125 7.39 21.87 -49.04
C MET A 125 8.58 22.83 -48.91
N GLY A 126 8.49 23.92 -49.67
CA GLY A 126 9.51 24.96 -49.80
C GLY A 126 9.66 25.85 -48.56
N PRO A 127 10.56 26.84 -48.63
CA PRO A 127 11.01 27.59 -47.47
C PRO A 127 10.09 28.78 -47.20
N GLU A 128 9.03 28.58 -46.42
CA GLU A 128 8.31 29.69 -45.78
C GLU A 128 8.67 29.74 -44.30
N MET A 129 9.60 30.65 -43.98
CA MET A 129 9.98 31.00 -42.62
C MET A 129 8.89 31.83 -41.96
N GLY A 130 8.10 31.19 -41.11
CA GLY A 130 7.41 31.79 -39.99
C GLY A 130 7.55 30.84 -38.80
N VAL A 131 8.31 31.21 -37.77
CA VAL A 131 8.44 30.41 -36.53
C VAL A 131 7.16 30.59 -35.71
N ALA A 132 6.04 30.11 -36.22
CA ALA A 132 4.88 29.78 -35.41
C ALA A 132 5.17 28.40 -34.83
N ILE A 133 5.30 28.30 -33.50
CA ILE A 133 5.36 26.99 -32.83
C ILE A 133 4.10 26.25 -33.30
N PRO A 134 4.22 25.08 -33.95
CA PRO A 134 3.07 24.34 -34.41
C PRO A 134 2.13 24.15 -33.20
N PRO A 135 0.82 24.39 -33.33
CA PRO A 135 -0.11 24.22 -32.22
C PRO A 135 0.03 22.83 -31.57
N GLU A 136 0.37 21.81 -32.34
CA GLU A 136 0.67 20.44 -31.87
C GLU A 136 1.82 20.38 -30.84
N LEU A 137 2.88 21.19 -31.03
CA LEU A 137 4.00 21.32 -30.10
C LEU A 137 3.58 22.05 -28.81
N ALA A 138 2.69 23.04 -28.90
CA ALA A 138 2.14 23.73 -27.72
C ALA A 138 1.24 22.80 -26.88
N HIS A 139 0.42 21.95 -27.53
CA HIS A 139 -0.40 20.95 -26.84
C HIS A 139 0.46 19.85 -26.20
N ALA A 140 1.51 19.40 -26.88
CA ALA A 140 2.44 18.41 -26.34
C ALA A 140 3.21 18.94 -25.11
N VAL A 141 3.67 20.19 -25.13
CA VAL A 141 4.36 20.83 -24.00
C VAL A 141 3.41 21.04 -22.82
N LEU A 142 2.18 21.49 -23.08
CA LEU A 142 1.18 21.70 -22.03
C LEU A 142 0.72 20.37 -21.43
N GLY A 143 0.55 19.33 -22.24
CA GLY A 143 0.26 17.97 -21.79
C GLY A 143 1.41 17.33 -21.02
N LEU A 144 2.67 17.56 -21.41
CA LEU A 144 3.87 17.18 -20.64
C LEU A 144 3.90 17.86 -19.27
N ALA A 145 3.60 19.16 -19.21
CA ALA A 145 3.56 19.92 -17.96
C ALA A 145 2.43 19.43 -17.03
N VAL A 146 1.20 19.29 -17.55
CA VAL A 146 0.05 18.82 -16.77
C VAL A 146 0.28 17.39 -16.29
N GLY A 147 0.72 16.49 -17.17
CA GLY A 147 1.04 15.11 -16.82
C GLY A 147 2.14 15.02 -15.77
N GLY A 148 3.21 15.81 -15.92
CA GLY A 148 4.30 15.91 -14.95
C GLY A 148 3.85 16.40 -13.57
N ILE A 149 3.04 17.45 -13.51
CA ILE A 149 2.47 17.97 -12.25
C ILE A 149 1.60 16.90 -11.57
N LEU A 150 0.75 16.19 -12.33
CA LEU A 150 -0.07 15.12 -11.79
C LEU A 150 0.79 13.99 -11.19
N LEU A 151 1.89 13.61 -11.85
CA LEU A 151 2.82 12.63 -11.29
C LEU A 151 3.52 13.12 -10.02
N ILE A 152 3.89 14.39 -9.94
CA ILE A 152 4.50 14.99 -8.73
C ILE A 152 3.50 14.94 -7.57
N ILE A 153 2.25 15.35 -7.79
CA ILE A 153 1.20 15.30 -6.76
C ILE A 153 0.95 13.84 -6.35
N ALA A 154 0.86 12.92 -7.30
CA ALA A 154 0.71 11.50 -7.03
C ALA A 154 1.85 10.95 -6.16
N ALA A 155 3.09 11.32 -6.46
CA ALA A 155 4.27 10.91 -5.68
C ALA A 155 4.22 11.45 -4.25
N ILE A 156 3.83 12.71 -4.06
CA ILE A 156 3.69 13.32 -2.72
C ILE A 156 2.59 12.62 -1.92
N LEU A 157 1.42 12.39 -2.52
CA LEU A 157 0.32 11.69 -1.86
C LEU A 157 0.71 10.25 -1.49
N SER A 158 1.41 9.56 -2.39
CA SER A 158 1.90 8.21 -2.12
C SER A 158 2.93 8.21 -0.99
N PHE A 159 3.85 9.16 -0.98
CA PHE A 159 4.85 9.32 0.08
C PHE A 159 4.18 9.49 1.45
N ILE A 160 3.26 10.45 1.57
CA ILE A 160 2.51 10.69 2.81
C ILE A 160 1.70 9.44 3.18
N GLY A 161 1.06 8.81 2.20
CA GLY A 161 0.28 7.58 2.39
C GLY A 161 1.10 6.44 2.97
N VAL A 162 2.31 6.21 2.45
CA VAL A 162 3.24 5.19 2.94
C VAL A 162 3.68 5.47 4.37
N VAL A 163 4.03 6.71 4.72
CA VAL A 163 4.40 7.09 6.08
C VAL A 163 3.23 6.84 7.05
N MET A 164 2.01 7.21 6.68
CA MET A 164 0.82 6.97 7.50
C MET A 164 0.51 5.48 7.68
N ILE A 165 0.71 4.66 6.64
CA ILE A 165 0.61 3.19 6.73
C ILE A 165 1.65 2.65 7.71
N ALA A 166 2.90 3.11 7.62
CA ALA A 166 3.97 2.70 8.54
C ALA A 166 3.62 3.04 10.00
N VAL A 167 3.03 4.22 10.27
CA VAL A 167 2.52 4.57 11.60
C VAL A 167 1.42 3.59 12.05
N GLY A 168 0.48 3.23 11.17
CA GLY A 168 -0.56 2.25 11.47
C GLY A 168 0.00 0.85 11.78
N LEU A 169 1.02 0.41 11.04
CA LEU A 169 1.73 -0.85 11.29
C LEU A 169 2.52 -0.82 12.59
N TRP A 170 3.15 0.31 12.91
CA TRP A 170 3.84 0.49 14.18
C TRP A 170 2.90 0.31 15.36
N ARG A 171 1.72 0.94 15.32
CA ARG A 171 0.65 0.78 16.32
C ARG A 171 0.18 -0.66 16.43
N LEU A 172 0.09 -1.38 15.31
CA LEU A 172 -0.26 -2.81 15.35
C LEU A 172 0.77 -3.61 16.15
N GLY A 173 2.06 -3.29 15.98
CA GLY A 173 3.12 -3.91 16.76
C GLY A 173 3.12 -3.52 18.24
N ASP A 174 2.44 -2.45 18.66
CA ASP A 174 2.30 -2.08 20.08
C ASP A 174 1.27 -2.97 20.81
N ILE A 175 0.32 -3.56 20.08
CA ILE A 175 -0.78 -4.35 20.68
C ILE A 175 -0.33 -5.77 21.03
N ALA A 176 0.59 -6.35 20.27
CA ALA A 176 1.03 -7.72 20.44
C ALA A 176 2.39 -7.82 21.11
N ARG A 177 2.59 -8.81 21.98
CA ARG A 177 3.84 -9.01 22.73
C ARG A 177 5.03 -9.27 21.79
N ASP A 178 4.76 -9.92 20.66
CA ASP A 178 5.74 -10.26 19.60
C ASP A 178 5.71 -9.29 18.40
N GLY A 179 5.13 -8.10 18.55
CA GLY A 179 4.94 -7.12 17.47
C GLY A 179 6.20 -6.44 16.92
N THR A 180 7.39 -6.73 17.48
CA THR A 180 8.66 -6.08 17.11
C THR A 180 9.00 -6.21 15.63
N LEU A 181 8.72 -7.36 15.01
CA LEU A 181 8.99 -7.58 13.58
C LEU A 181 8.16 -6.65 12.68
N VAL A 182 6.90 -6.39 13.06
CA VAL A 182 6.03 -5.45 12.32
C VAL A 182 6.54 -4.02 12.45
N LYS A 183 7.03 -3.62 13.63
CA LYS A 183 7.62 -2.28 13.87
C LYS A 183 8.89 -2.06 13.05
N VAL A 184 9.82 -3.02 13.10
CA VAL A 184 11.06 -2.95 12.32
C VAL A 184 10.74 -2.92 10.83
N GLY A 185 9.82 -3.77 10.37
CA GLY A 185 9.35 -3.76 9.00
C GLY A 185 8.72 -2.43 8.59
N ALA A 186 7.90 -1.80 9.45
CA ALA A 186 7.30 -0.49 9.17
C ALA A 186 8.37 0.61 9.01
N VAL A 187 9.40 0.62 9.84
CA VAL A 187 10.53 1.56 9.72
C VAL A 187 11.33 1.29 8.44
N LEU A 188 11.62 0.02 8.15
CA LEU A 188 12.31 -0.35 6.91
C LEU A 188 11.52 0.05 5.67
N LEU A 189 10.20 0.07 5.72
CA LEU A 189 9.35 0.51 4.60
C LEU A 189 9.53 2.01 4.31
N VAL A 190 9.63 2.84 5.36
CA VAL A 190 9.97 4.27 5.22
C VAL A 190 11.41 4.45 4.71
N ILE A 191 12.36 3.67 5.23
CA ILE A 191 13.76 3.71 4.78
C ILE A 191 13.85 3.29 3.31
N ALA A 192 13.14 2.24 2.89
CA ALA A 192 13.12 1.75 1.53
C ALA A 192 12.65 2.83 0.54
N LEU A 193 11.64 3.61 0.93
CA LEU A 193 11.13 4.73 0.15
C LEU A 193 12.20 5.82 -0.07
N ILE A 194 12.96 6.16 0.97
CA ILE A 194 14.09 7.11 0.87
C ILE A 194 15.22 6.51 0.02
N LEU A 195 15.46 5.20 0.14
CA LEU A 195 16.49 4.48 -0.62
C LEU A 195 16.09 4.18 -2.07
N MET A 196 14.83 4.42 -2.47
CA MET A 196 14.39 4.29 -3.85
C MET A 196 15.19 5.22 -4.78
N PHE A 197 15.58 6.40 -4.30
CA PHE A 197 16.45 7.34 -5.02
C PHE A 197 17.87 6.80 -5.27
N PHE A 198 18.32 5.83 -4.46
CA PHE A 198 19.65 5.23 -4.55
C PHE A 198 19.65 3.87 -5.26
N ARG A 199 18.52 3.45 -5.86
CA ARG A 199 18.33 2.15 -6.53
C ARG A 199 18.50 0.90 -5.65
N VAL A 200 18.70 1.07 -4.34
CA VAL A 200 18.76 -0.04 -3.36
C VAL A 200 17.41 -0.28 -2.67
N GLY A 201 16.46 0.65 -2.81
CA GLY A 201 15.16 0.60 -2.15
C GLY A 201 14.37 -0.70 -2.34
N GLY A 202 14.48 -1.35 -3.51
CA GLY A 202 13.73 -2.59 -3.80
C GLY A 202 14.09 -3.77 -2.90
N ILE A 203 15.36 -3.93 -2.53
CA ILE A 203 15.80 -5.01 -1.62
C ILE A 203 15.30 -4.72 -0.20
N VAL A 204 15.42 -3.47 0.23
CA VAL A 204 14.99 -3.05 1.58
C VAL A 204 13.46 -3.15 1.72
N ASP A 205 12.70 -2.82 0.67
CA ASP A 205 11.24 -2.97 0.65
C ASP A 205 10.81 -4.45 0.72
N LEU A 206 11.51 -5.33 0.00
CA LEU A 206 11.27 -6.77 0.09
C LEU A 206 11.52 -7.29 1.51
N VAL A 207 12.65 -6.91 2.12
CA VAL A 207 12.98 -7.29 3.51
C VAL A 207 11.92 -6.73 4.48
N ALA A 208 11.52 -5.47 4.33
CA ALA A 208 10.46 -4.85 5.13
C ALA A 208 9.17 -5.66 5.04
N THR A 209 8.74 -6.00 3.82
CA THR A 209 7.53 -6.77 3.55
C THR A 209 7.59 -8.17 4.16
N VAL A 210 8.74 -8.85 4.08
CA VAL A 210 8.95 -10.16 4.71
C VAL A 210 8.84 -10.08 6.24
N LEU A 211 9.45 -9.07 6.87
CA LEU A 211 9.35 -8.89 8.32
C LEU A 211 7.91 -8.59 8.76
N ILE A 212 7.19 -7.75 8.02
CA ILE A 212 5.77 -7.47 8.28
C ILE A 212 4.95 -8.75 8.13
N MET A 213 5.19 -9.57 7.10
CA MET A 213 4.49 -10.84 6.92
C MET A 213 4.70 -11.79 8.10
N ILE A 214 5.96 -11.99 8.53
CA ILE A 214 6.28 -12.89 9.65
C ILE A 214 5.68 -12.35 10.94
N GLY A 215 5.81 -11.04 11.19
CA GLY A 215 5.23 -10.38 12.35
C GLY A 215 3.70 -10.52 12.38
N ALA A 216 3.01 -10.21 11.28
CA ALA A 216 1.56 -10.35 11.18
C ALA A 216 1.11 -11.80 11.39
N LYS A 217 1.85 -12.79 10.87
CA LYS A 217 1.55 -14.22 11.10
C LYS A 217 1.67 -14.60 12.58
N ARG A 218 2.68 -14.09 13.30
CA ARG A 218 2.85 -14.33 14.75
C ARG A 218 1.72 -13.70 15.55
N ILE A 219 1.39 -12.45 15.24
CA ILE A 219 0.26 -11.73 15.87
C ILE A 219 -1.04 -12.51 15.65
N LEU A 220 -1.28 -13.00 14.43
CA LEU A 220 -2.47 -13.80 14.12
C LEU A 220 -2.52 -15.08 14.96
N ALA A 221 -1.41 -15.80 15.08
CA ALA A 221 -1.33 -17.01 15.88
C ALA A 221 -1.57 -16.73 17.39
N GLU A 222 -1.02 -15.64 17.92
CA GLU A 222 -1.27 -15.20 19.30
C GLU A 222 -2.75 -14.85 19.52
N LEU A 223 -3.33 -14.07 18.61
CA LEU A 223 -4.74 -13.67 18.67
C LEU A 223 -5.71 -14.83 18.47
N GLU A 224 -5.36 -15.87 17.73
CA GLU A 224 -6.19 -17.06 17.55
C GLU A 224 -6.05 -18.03 18.74
N ALA A 225 -4.88 -18.09 19.39
CA ALA A 225 -4.63 -18.94 20.54
C ALA A 225 -5.24 -18.44 21.86
N GLN A 226 -5.53 -17.13 21.99
CA GLN A 226 -6.18 -16.60 23.19
C GLN A 226 -7.64 -17.09 23.29
N PRO A 227 -8.14 -17.52 24.45
CA PRO A 227 -9.57 -17.83 24.61
C PRO A 227 -10.41 -16.56 24.37
N PRO A 228 -11.65 -16.67 23.85
CA PRO A 228 -12.55 -15.51 23.72
C PRO A 228 -12.62 -14.80 25.06
N PRO A 229 -12.56 -13.44 25.08
CA PRO A 229 -12.73 -12.72 26.32
C PRO A 229 -14.03 -13.20 26.94
N GLN A 230 -13.95 -13.79 28.13
CA GLN A 230 -15.13 -14.17 28.90
C GLN A 230 -15.88 -12.86 29.14
N GLN A 231 -16.88 -12.58 28.31
CA GLN A 231 -17.88 -11.55 28.59
C GLN A 231 -18.48 -11.95 29.92
N GLY A 232 -18.16 -11.16 30.94
CA GLY A 232 -18.25 -11.60 32.32
C GLY A 232 -19.59 -12.23 32.66
N VAL A 233 -19.51 -13.40 33.31
CA VAL A 233 -20.45 -13.80 34.37
C VAL A 233 -20.22 -12.87 35.57
N ALA A 234 -20.20 -11.55 35.35
CA ALA A 234 -20.03 -10.51 36.35
C ALA A 234 -21.41 -9.91 36.69
N GLY A 235 -22.39 -10.79 36.91
CA GLY A 235 -23.78 -10.42 37.19
C GLY A 235 -24.48 -11.31 38.22
N ALA A 236 -23.80 -12.26 38.87
CA ALA A 236 -24.43 -13.19 39.80
C ALA A 236 -23.95 -13.13 41.26
N GLU A 237 -22.94 -12.33 41.61
CA GLU A 237 -22.39 -12.28 42.99
C GLU A 237 -22.37 -10.88 43.61
N ALA A 238 -23.38 -10.05 43.31
CA ALA A 238 -23.57 -8.75 43.96
C ALA A 238 -24.98 -8.57 44.51
N SER A 239 -25.61 -9.64 45.01
CA SER A 239 -26.83 -9.53 45.82
C SER A 239 -26.87 -10.59 46.90
N GLY A 240 -26.50 -10.21 48.12
CA GLY A 240 -26.74 -11.01 49.32
C GLY A 240 -25.50 -11.22 50.18
N ALA A 241 -25.26 -10.29 51.11
CA ALA A 241 -24.77 -10.48 52.49
C ALA A 241 -23.98 -9.26 52.97
N GLY A 242 -24.67 -8.12 53.07
CA GLY A 242 -24.26 -7.01 53.91
C GLY A 242 -25.22 -6.89 55.09
N GLU A 243 -25.24 -7.89 55.98
CA GLU A 243 -25.90 -7.74 57.27
C GLU A 243 -25.04 -6.86 58.16
N GLN A 244 -25.42 -5.58 58.25
CA GLN A 244 -24.90 -4.66 59.26
C GLN A 244 -25.38 -5.12 60.64
N GLN A 245 -24.47 -5.71 61.42
CA GLN A 245 -24.70 -6.01 62.82
C GLN A 245 -24.58 -4.70 63.64
N PRO A 246 -25.61 -4.30 64.43
CA PRO A 246 -25.54 -3.08 65.23
C PRO A 246 -24.61 -3.25 66.46
N PRO A 247 -23.95 -2.17 66.92
CA PRO A 247 -22.98 -2.25 68.02
C PRO A 247 -23.66 -2.55 69.37
N PRO A 248 -22.96 -3.27 70.29
CA PRO A 248 -23.50 -3.63 71.60
C PRO A 248 -23.67 -2.40 72.51
N PRO A 249 -24.67 -2.42 73.42
CA PRO A 249 -24.94 -1.30 74.32
C PRO A 249 -23.84 -1.14 75.38
N PRO A 250 -23.56 0.11 75.82
CA PRO A 250 -22.57 0.39 76.84
C PRO A 250 -23.02 -0.11 78.22
N SER A 251 -22.10 -0.73 78.95
CA SER A 251 -22.22 -1.14 80.35
C SER A 251 -22.09 0.02 81.33
#